data_AF-A0A828Z3A1-F1
#
_entry.id   AF-A0A828Z3A1-F1
#
_cell.length_a   1.000
_cell.length_b   1.000
_cell.length_c   1.000
_cell.angle_alpha   90.00
_cell.angle_beta   90.00
_cell.angle_gamma   90.00
#
_symmetry.space_group_name_H-M   'P 1'
#
loop_
_entity.id
_entity.type
_entity.pdbx_description
1 polymer ?
#
loop_
_entity_poly.entity_id
_entity_poly.type
_entity_poly.pdbx_seq_one_letter_code
_entity_poly.pdbx_strand_id
1 'polypeptide(L)' 'MSNRPSFETKEINSDLNVDLDENGRPVGIDIHGHASKYVDISSILFETAKP' A
#
# COMPACT_ATOMS: atom_id res chain seq x y z
N MET A 1 7.72 4.45 -8.01
CA MET A 1 6.85 4.86 -6.90
C MET A 1 6.80 6.39 -6.88
N SER A 2 5.63 6.98 -6.68
CA SER A 2 5.44 8.43 -6.68
C SER A 2 6.22 9.05 -5.51
N ASN A 3 6.85 10.21 -5.68
CA ASN A 3 7.60 10.89 -4.61
C ASN A 3 6.66 11.61 -3.61
N ARG A 4 5.51 11.00 -3.33
CA ARG A 4 4.46 11.54 -2.47
C ARG A 4 4.73 11.10 -1.03
N PRO A 5 4.66 12.01 -0.05
CA PRO A 5 4.85 11.65 1.34
C PRO A 5 3.69 10.76 1.83
N SER A 6 4.02 9.81 2.70
CA SER A 6 3.00 9.06 3.45
C SER A 6 2.38 9.97 4.52
N PHE A 7 1.05 9.87 4.65
CA PHE A 7 0.24 10.60 5.63
C PHE A 7 -0.46 9.66 6.61
N GLU A 8 -1.01 8.55 6.11
CA GLU A 8 -1.77 7.58 6.90
C GLU A 8 -1.38 6.15 6.51
N THR A 9 -1.36 5.23 7.47
CA THR A 9 -1.22 3.79 7.23
C THR A 9 -2.55 3.11 7.47
N LYS A 10 -3.04 2.38 6.47
CA LYS A 10 -4.28 1.61 6.53
C LYS A 10 -3.97 0.11 6.60
N GLU A 11 -4.46 -0.55 7.64
CA GLU A 11 -4.41 -2.01 7.75
C GLU A 11 -5.37 -2.66 6.76
N ILE A 12 -4.87 -3.58 5.94
CA ILE A 12 -5.68 -4.43 5.07
C ILE A 12 -5.96 -5.76 5.77
N ASN A 13 -4.95 -6.32 6.42
CA ASN A 13 -5.05 -7.47 7.32
C ASN A 13 -3.81 -7.52 8.24
N SER A 14 -3.72 -8.57 9.07
CA SER A 14 -2.61 -8.77 10.02
C SER A 14 -1.21 -8.85 9.40
N ASP A 15 -1.10 -9.08 8.09
CA ASP A 15 0.16 -9.26 7.38
C ASP A 15 0.48 -8.12 6.41
N LEU A 16 -0.50 -7.25 6.10
CA LEU A 16 -0.41 -6.24 5.04
C LEU A 16 -1.03 -4.91 5.44
N ASN A 17 -0.21 -3.86 5.33
CA ASN A 17 -0.64 -2.47 5.44
C ASN A 17 -0.37 -1.72 4.13
N VAL A 18 -1.14 -0.67 3.89
CA VAL A 18 -0.96 0.25 2.75
C VAL A 18 -0.81 1.66 3.28
N ASP A 19 0.25 2.34 2.83
CA ASP A 19 0.47 3.75 3.13
C ASP A 19 -0.25 4.61 2.10
N LEU A 20 -0.95 5.63 2.59
CA LEU A 20 -1.76 6.57 1.81
C LEU A 20 -1.20 7.98 1.94
N ASP A 21 -1.32 8.77 0.87
CA ASP A 21 -1.13 10.22 0.92
C ASP A 21 -2.35 10.94 1.52
N GLU A 22 -2.26 12.26 1.67
CA GLU A 22 -3.33 13.13 2.20
C GLU A 22 -4.66 13.04 1.42
N ASN A 23 -4.64 12.52 0.19
CA ASN A 23 -5.82 12.34 -0.66
C ASN A 23 -6.32 10.89 -0.67
N GLY A 24 -5.76 10.03 0.19
CA GLY A 24 -6.12 8.61 0.27
C GLY A 24 -5.56 7.76 -0.86
N ARG A 25 -4.57 8.26 -1.64
CA ARG A 25 -3.97 7.47 -2.72
C ARG A 25 -2.80 6.65 -2.18
N PRO A 26 -2.67 5.39 -2.61
CA PRO A 26 -1.60 4.54 -2.11
C PRO A 26 -0.23 5.00 -2.61
N VAL A 27 0.72 5.07 -1.69
CA VAL A 27 2.12 5.48 -1.92
C VAL A 27 3.13 4.41 -1.51
N GLY A 28 2.76 3.51 -0.61
CA GLY A 28 3.63 2.45 -0.08
C GLY A 28 2.85 1.20 0.32
N ILE A 29 3.58 0.09 0.48
CA ILE A 29 3.07 -1.19 0.98
C ILE A 29 4.04 -1.66 2.05
N ASP A 30 3.50 -2.10 3.19
CA ASP A 30 4.27 -2.70 4.27
C ASP A 30 3.79 -4.13 4.55
N ILE A 31 4.73 -5.08 4.54
CA ILE A 31 4.47 -6.51 4.61
C ILE A 31 5.15 -7.09 5.85
N HIS A 32 4.36 -7.71 6.72
CA HIS A 32 4.79 -8.17 8.04
C HIS A 32 4.88 -9.70 8.12
N GLY A 33 5.56 -10.17 9.18
CA GLY A 33 6.29 -11.44 9.31
C GLY A 33 5.56 -12.78 9.21
N HIS A 34 4.36 -12.87 8.63
CA HIS A 34 3.69 -14.14 8.32
C HIS A 34 3.01 -14.19 6.95
N ALA A 35 3.39 -13.29 6.02
CA ALA A 35 2.94 -13.27 4.62
C ALA A 35 3.34 -14.56 3.85
N SER A 36 2.65 -15.65 4.19
CA SER A 36 2.67 -16.97 3.57
C SER A 36 1.36 -17.23 2.83
N LYS A 37 0.39 -16.31 3.00
CA LYS A 37 -0.93 -16.34 2.38
C LYS A 37 -0.98 -15.39 1.21
N TYR A 38 -1.69 -15.81 0.18
CA TYR A 38 -2.06 -14.93 -0.91
C TYR A 38 -2.98 -13.82 -0.39
N VAL A 39 -2.65 -12.58 -0.74
CA VAL A 39 -3.50 -11.41 -0.44
C VAL A 39 -3.92 -10.80 -1.77
N ASP A 40 -5.23 -10.73 -1.99
CA ASP A 40 -5.80 -10.06 -3.15
C ASP A 40 -5.75 -8.54 -2.94
N ILE A 41 -4.93 -7.88 -3.74
CA ILE A 41 -4.74 -6.42 -3.75
C ILE A 41 -5.31 -5.76 -5.02
N SER A 42 -6.15 -6.47 -5.79
CA SER A 42 -6.74 -5.97 -7.04
C SER A 42 -7.61 -4.73 -6.87
N SER A 43 -8.09 -4.46 -5.64
CA SER A 43 -8.82 -3.25 -5.28
C SER A 43 -7.92 -2.03 -5.06
N ILE A 44 -6.59 -2.21 -5.00
CA ILE A 44 -5.62 -1.14 -4.73
C ILE A 44 -4.96 -0.70 -6.03
N LEU A 45 -5.24 0.54 -6.46
CA LEU A 45 -4.67 1.11 -7.68
C LEU A 45 -3.41 1.92 -7.38
N PHE A 46 -2.24 1.32 -7.64
CA PHE A 46 -0.98 2.06 -7.59
C PHE A 46 -0.75 2.79 -8.91
N GLU A 47 -0.50 4.10 -8.83
CA GLU A 47 0.03 4.85 -9.97
C GLU A 47 1.47 4.39 -10.22
N THR A 48 1.71 3.71 -11.33
CA THR A 48 3.08 3.37 -11.76
C THR A 48 3.83 4.66 -12.08
N ALA A 49 5.13 4.69 -11.76
CA ALA A 49 5.97 5.76 -12.27
C ALA A 49 5.84 5.80 -13.80
N LYS A 50 5.66 6.99 -14.38
CA LYS A 50 5.82 7.15 -15.82
C LYS A 50 7.24 6.68 -16.18
N PRO A 51 7.42 5.97 -17.31
CA PRO A 51 8.72 5.46 -17.72
C PRO A 51 9.77 6.56 -17.80
#